data_AF-A0A924GAX8-F1
#
_entry.id   AF-A0A924GAX8-F1
#
_cell.length_a   1.000
_cell.length_b   1.000
_cell.length_c   1.000
_cell.angle_alpha   90.00
_cell.angle_beta   90.00
_cell.angle_gamma   90.00
#
_symmetry.space_group_name_H-M   'P 1'
#
loop_
_entity.id
_entity.type
_entity.pdbx_description
1 polymer ?
#
loop_
_entity_poly.entity_id
_entity_poly.type
_entity_poly.pdbx_seq_one_letter_code
_entity_poly.pdbx_strand_id
1 'polypeptide(L)'
;MTLRELEPPLTETVDEATPGPRSASTHPDALPTESMLTLLADASVEEAAPIRSIKKVKTYTAAVWAITLMPLFQVAASIIFVVVLGLGSNWPLMIAVIALPYFLVLGLAFYDRLVLQVRGHAKPASGFWAVLMAPAYLVARAIRTYRQTGKGFAPLGLFALAGVSVLAGILVVPGILLAVLPGPFASEAAHSVRATAMSLGGDITLQCPTPPLIIGESFTCVATKPSGATDSISISLERQNGWISWRVQDWGSWILAD
;
A
#
# COMPACT_ATOMS: atom_id res chain seq x y z
N MET A 1 -18.18 -44.01 4.96
CA MET A 1 -16.80 -44.49 4.75
C MET A 1 -15.85 -43.38 5.14
N THR A 2 -15.16 -43.56 6.25
CA THR A 2 -14.35 -42.55 6.93
C THR A 2 -12.87 -42.72 6.57
N LEU A 3 -12.17 -41.60 6.34
CA LEU A 3 -10.76 -41.46 5.92
C LEU A 3 -9.71 -41.99 6.93
N ARG A 4 -9.97 -43.13 7.59
CA ARG A 4 -9.14 -43.69 8.66
C ARG A 4 -8.41 -44.98 8.29
N GLU A 5 -8.48 -45.41 7.01
CA GLU A 5 -7.99 -46.72 6.55
C GLU A 5 -6.84 -46.64 5.52
N LEU A 6 -6.25 -45.47 5.27
CA LEU A 6 -5.12 -45.31 4.33
C LEU A 6 -3.81 -44.95 5.04
N GLU A 7 -3.54 -45.58 6.18
CA GLU A 7 -2.26 -45.49 6.86
C GLU A 7 -1.46 -46.78 6.54
N PRO A 8 -0.39 -46.70 5.73
CA PRO A 8 0.44 -47.87 5.42
C PRO A 8 1.21 -48.31 6.67
N PRO A 9 1.49 -49.62 6.83
CA PRO A 9 2.23 -50.12 7.98
C PRO A 9 3.64 -49.54 7.98
N LEU A 10 4.02 -48.95 9.11
CA LEU A 10 5.39 -48.55 9.42
C LEU A 10 6.24 -49.83 9.46
N THR A 11 6.95 -50.11 8.37
CA THR A 11 8.07 -51.03 8.39
C THR A 11 9.18 -50.39 9.20
N GLU A 12 9.52 -50.98 10.34
CA GLU A 12 10.77 -50.75 11.07
C GLU A 12 11.95 -51.10 10.15
N THR A 13 12.37 -50.14 9.32
CA THR A 13 13.70 -50.19 8.73
C THR A 13 14.67 -49.80 9.83
N VAL A 14 15.29 -50.83 10.40
CA VAL A 14 16.52 -50.77 11.20
C VAL A 14 17.43 -49.69 10.62
N ASP A 15 17.70 -48.65 11.42
CA ASP A 15 18.70 -47.62 11.14
C ASP A 15 20.06 -48.32 10.98
N GLU A 16 20.41 -48.60 9.73
CA GLU A 16 21.75 -49.00 9.35
C GLU A 16 22.66 -47.79 9.61
N ALA A 17 23.39 -47.90 10.72
CA ALA A 17 24.30 -46.91 11.26
C ALA A 17 25.22 -46.36 10.16
N THR A 18 24.83 -45.22 9.60
CA THR A 18 25.74 -44.43 8.78
C THR A 18 26.76 -43.85 9.75
N PRO A 19 28.05 -44.24 9.68
CA PRO A 19 29.03 -43.76 10.63
C PRO A 19 29.26 -42.28 10.34
N GLY A 20 28.73 -41.44 11.23
CA GLY A 20 29.03 -40.01 11.23
C GLY A 20 30.54 -39.76 11.29
N PRO A 21 30.99 -38.55 10.91
CA PRO A 21 32.40 -38.20 10.88
C PRO A 21 33.03 -38.50 12.25
N ARG A 22 33.98 -39.43 12.27
CA ARG A 22 34.72 -39.85 13.45
C ARG A 22 35.25 -38.59 14.16
N SER A 23 34.73 -38.36 15.37
CA SER A 23 35.27 -37.35 16.27
C SER A 23 36.78 -37.56 16.40
N ALA A 24 37.55 -36.49 16.21
CA ALA A 24 38.99 -36.45 16.36
C ALA A 24 39.42 -36.52 17.85
N SER A 25 38.83 -37.43 18.62
CA SER A 25 39.08 -37.58 20.07
C SER A 25 40.11 -38.67 20.39
N THR A 26 40.71 -39.31 19.39
CA THR A 26 41.68 -40.40 19.57
C THR A 26 43.07 -40.03 19.06
N HIS A 27 43.55 -38.83 19.40
CA HIS A 27 44.99 -38.55 19.31
C HIS A 27 45.65 -38.93 20.64
N PRO A 28 46.65 -39.83 20.66
CA PRO A 28 47.34 -40.28 21.88
C PRO A 28 48.19 -39.21 22.57
N ASP A 29 48.27 -37.99 22.00
CA ASP A 29 48.95 -36.83 22.59
C ASP A 29 48.01 -35.86 23.33
N ALA A 30 46.72 -36.19 23.47
CA ALA A 30 45.80 -35.42 24.29
C ALA A 30 46.03 -35.74 25.78
N LEU A 31 47.10 -35.19 26.34
CA LEU A 31 47.24 -35.07 27.79
C LEU A 31 45.98 -34.37 28.34
N PRO A 32 45.49 -34.75 29.54
CA PRO A 32 44.43 -34.03 30.22
C PRO A 32 45.02 -32.72 30.74
N THR A 33 45.27 -31.76 29.86
CA THR A 33 45.24 -30.37 30.24
C THR A 33 43.81 -30.08 30.59
N GLU A 34 43.48 -30.28 31.87
CA GLU A 34 42.31 -29.71 32.48
C GLU A 34 42.20 -28.28 31.98
N SER A 35 41.10 -28.04 31.28
CA SER A 35 40.79 -26.80 30.61
C SER A 35 41.04 -25.65 31.59
N MET A 36 42.13 -24.91 31.41
CA MET A 36 42.41 -23.71 32.21
C MET A 36 41.30 -22.67 32.09
N LEU A 37 40.37 -22.82 31.12
CA LEU A 37 39.13 -22.07 31.04
C LEU A 37 38.17 -22.36 32.20
N THR A 38 38.15 -23.58 32.74
CA THR A 38 37.31 -23.93 33.90
C THR A 38 37.89 -23.33 35.18
N LEU A 39 39.22 -23.34 35.34
CA LEU A 39 39.90 -22.69 36.47
C LEU A 39 39.85 -21.16 36.39
N LEU A 40 39.91 -20.56 35.20
CA LEU A 40 39.64 -19.12 35.00
C LEU A 40 38.16 -18.78 35.20
N ALA A 41 37.24 -19.68 34.88
CA ALA A 41 35.83 -19.49 35.18
C ALA A 41 35.61 -19.48 36.69
N ASP A 42 36.16 -20.43 37.45
CA ASP A 42 36.03 -20.45 38.91
C ASP A 42 36.76 -19.29 39.60
N ALA A 43 37.91 -18.85 39.09
CA ALA A 43 38.63 -17.67 39.60
C ALA A 43 37.93 -16.33 39.29
N SER A 44 37.01 -16.29 38.32
CA SER A 44 36.25 -15.08 37.94
C SER A 44 34.84 -15.02 38.53
N VAL A 45 34.41 -16.03 39.29
CA VAL A 45 33.08 -16.09 39.93
C VAL A 45 32.93 -15.07 41.07
N GLU A 46 34.02 -14.59 41.70
CA GLU A 46 33.94 -13.53 42.72
C GLU A 46 33.89 -12.11 42.15
N GLU A 47 34.23 -11.90 40.87
CA GLU A 47 34.12 -10.60 40.23
C GLU A 47 32.74 -10.47 39.59
N ALA A 48 31.77 -10.04 40.41
CA ALA A 48 30.38 -9.80 40.03
C ALA A 48 30.29 -9.25 38.60
N ALA A 49 29.87 -10.11 37.66
CA ALA A 49 29.91 -9.82 36.24
C ALA A 49 29.37 -8.41 35.98
N PRO A 50 30.15 -7.51 35.35
CA PRO A 50 29.81 -6.12 35.26
C PRO A 50 28.40 -6.00 34.69
N ILE A 51 27.50 -5.36 35.46
CA ILE A 51 26.11 -5.15 35.08
C ILE A 51 26.14 -4.49 33.70
N ARG A 52 25.84 -5.26 32.65
CA ARG A 52 25.91 -4.77 31.27
C ARG A 52 24.90 -3.64 31.16
N SER A 53 25.39 -2.40 31.13
CA SER A 53 24.52 -1.24 30.95
C SER A 53 23.75 -1.45 29.66
N ILE A 54 22.41 -1.47 29.76
CA ILE A 54 21.53 -1.65 28.61
C ILE A 54 21.73 -0.42 27.71
N LYS A 55 22.62 -0.54 26.71
CA LYS A 55 22.86 0.53 25.74
C LYS A 55 21.55 0.76 25.00
N LYS A 56 20.96 1.95 25.16
CA LYS A 56 19.71 2.33 24.49
C LYS A 56 19.89 2.19 22.97
N VAL A 57 19.27 1.18 22.39
CA VAL A 57 19.33 0.92 20.94
C VAL A 57 18.39 1.87 20.21
N LYS A 58 18.84 2.49 19.12
CA LYS A 58 18.03 3.44 18.33
C LYS A 58 16.98 2.69 17.47
N THR A 59 15.71 2.81 17.85
CA THR A 59 14.57 2.11 17.21
C THR A 59 14.16 2.66 15.84
N TYR A 60 14.40 3.94 15.56
CA TYR A 60 13.93 4.59 14.32
C TYR A 60 15.06 4.73 13.29
N THR A 61 14.74 4.48 12.03
CA THR A 61 15.64 4.59 10.87
C THR A 61 15.05 5.59 9.86
N ALA A 62 15.86 6.11 8.94
CA ALA A 62 15.34 6.92 7.85
C ALA A 62 14.41 6.09 6.93
N ALA A 63 14.75 4.82 6.70
CA ALA A 63 14.00 3.93 5.83
C ALA A 63 12.56 3.68 6.31
N VAL A 64 12.35 3.46 7.62
CA VAL A 64 10.98 3.28 8.12
C VAL A 64 10.14 4.55 7.96
N TRP A 65 10.74 5.74 8.11
CA TRP A 65 10.04 7.00 7.90
C TRP A 65 9.72 7.23 6.41
N ALA A 66 10.63 6.85 5.51
CA ALA A 66 10.35 6.87 4.07
C ALA A 66 9.20 5.94 3.69
N ILE A 67 9.16 4.70 4.22
CA ILE A 67 8.02 3.77 4.03
C ILE A 67 6.73 4.38 4.57
N THR A 68 6.80 5.01 5.75
CA THR A 68 5.65 5.61 6.44
C THR A 68 5.02 6.75 5.62
N LEU A 69 5.85 7.59 4.99
CA LEU A 69 5.41 8.73 4.19
C LEU A 69 5.10 8.38 2.73
N MET A 70 5.35 7.13 2.31
CA MET A 70 5.18 6.69 0.93
C MET A 70 3.77 6.98 0.34
N PRO A 71 2.65 6.78 1.07
CA PRO A 71 1.32 7.11 0.53
C PRO A 71 1.18 8.59 0.15
N LEU A 72 1.80 9.49 0.91
CA LEU A 72 1.75 10.92 0.62
C LEU A 72 2.58 11.26 -0.62
N PHE A 73 3.77 10.67 -0.76
CA PHE A 73 4.58 10.83 -1.97
C PHE A 73 3.88 10.29 -3.21
N GLN A 74 3.22 9.14 -3.09
CA GLN A 74 2.46 8.55 -4.19
C GLN A 74 1.29 9.46 -4.62
N VAL A 75 0.50 9.98 -3.67
CA VAL A 75 -0.60 10.90 -3.99
C VAL A 75 -0.09 12.20 -4.60
N ALA A 76 0.97 12.78 -4.05
CA ALA A 76 1.57 13.99 -4.61
C ALA A 76 2.05 13.76 -6.05
N ALA A 77 2.71 12.64 -6.32
CA ALA A 77 3.13 12.27 -7.67
C ALA A 77 1.91 12.09 -8.59
N SER A 78 0.89 11.35 -8.17
CA SER A 78 -0.34 11.17 -8.95
C SER A 78 -1.03 12.50 -9.29
N ILE A 79 -1.14 13.42 -8.33
CA ILE A 79 -1.71 14.76 -8.57
C ILE A 79 -0.89 15.52 -9.60
N ILE A 80 0.45 15.53 -9.47
CA ILE A 80 1.33 16.21 -10.42
C ILE A 80 1.14 15.64 -11.83
N PHE A 81 1.19 14.32 -11.99
CA PHE A 81 1.09 13.71 -13.32
C PHE A 81 -0.31 13.84 -13.94
N VAL A 82 -1.37 13.63 -13.17
CA VAL A 82 -2.75 13.66 -13.68
C VAL A 82 -3.24 15.08 -13.88
N VAL A 83 -3.09 15.93 -12.86
CA VAL A 83 -3.73 17.26 -12.84
C VAL A 83 -2.80 18.32 -13.41
N VAL A 84 -1.54 18.37 -12.98
CA VAL A 84 -0.62 19.46 -13.38
C VAL A 84 -0.09 19.24 -14.79
N LEU A 85 0.26 18.00 -15.13
CA LEU A 85 0.86 17.66 -16.42
C LEU A 85 -0.14 17.15 -17.46
N GLY A 86 -1.38 16.85 -17.07
CA GLY A 86 -2.40 16.30 -17.97
C GLY A 86 -2.06 14.91 -18.54
N LEU A 87 -1.17 14.17 -17.88
CA LEU A 87 -0.67 12.86 -18.34
C LEU A 87 -1.51 11.68 -17.80
N GLY A 88 -2.74 11.94 -17.36
CA GLY A 88 -3.63 10.92 -16.79
C GLY A 88 -4.00 9.79 -17.76
N SER A 89 -3.93 10.03 -19.07
CA SER A 89 -4.19 9.02 -20.11
C SER A 89 -2.97 8.16 -20.47
N ASN A 90 -1.77 8.51 -19.99
CA ASN A 90 -0.54 7.76 -20.26
C ASN A 90 -0.44 6.53 -19.33
N TRP A 91 -1.05 5.43 -19.76
CA TRP A 91 -1.10 4.18 -19.00
C TRP A 91 0.26 3.65 -18.52
N PRO A 92 1.31 3.57 -19.35
CA PRO A 92 2.64 3.15 -18.88
C PRO A 92 3.17 4.00 -17.72
N LEU A 93 2.99 5.32 -17.80
CA LEU A 93 3.40 6.24 -16.73
C LEU A 93 2.57 6.04 -15.47
N MET A 94 1.25 5.86 -15.60
CA MET A 94 0.36 5.61 -14.45
C MET A 94 0.70 4.30 -13.74
N ILE A 95 0.99 3.24 -14.50
CA ILE A 95 1.47 1.97 -13.95
C ILE A 95 2.78 2.18 -13.19
N ALA A 96 3.72 2.95 -13.74
CA ALA A 96 4.97 3.26 -13.05
C ALA A 96 4.74 4.03 -11.74
N VAL A 97 3.87 5.04 -11.73
CA VAL A 97 3.51 5.82 -10.53
C VAL A 97 2.88 4.94 -9.44
N ILE A 98 2.11 3.92 -9.82
CA ILE A 98 1.46 3.00 -8.88
C ILE A 98 2.44 1.92 -8.40
N ALA A 99 3.21 1.32 -9.30
CA ALA A 99 4.06 0.17 -9.00
C ALA A 99 5.41 0.55 -8.36
N LEU A 100 6.00 1.69 -8.75
CA LEU A 100 7.32 2.10 -8.24
C LEU A 100 7.35 2.28 -6.71
N PRO A 101 6.36 2.95 -6.06
CA PRO A 101 6.31 3.04 -4.60
C PRO A 101 6.29 1.68 -3.91
N TYR A 102 5.60 0.69 -4.50
CA TYR A 102 5.56 -0.68 -3.96
C TYR A 102 6.96 -1.33 -3.97
N PHE A 103 7.69 -1.24 -5.09
CA PHE A 103 9.05 -1.76 -5.17
C PHE A 103 10.04 -0.99 -4.28
N LEU A 104 9.87 0.32 -4.14
CA LEU A 104 10.66 1.14 -3.21
C LEU A 104 10.43 0.71 -1.75
N VAL A 105 9.18 0.46 -1.35
CA VAL A 105 8.86 -0.05 0.00
C VAL A 105 9.51 -1.40 0.26
N LEU A 106 9.48 -2.32 -0.71
CA LEU A 106 10.17 -3.61 -0.61
C LEU A 106 11.67 -3.40 -0.35
N GLY A 107 12.36 -2.62 -1.19
CA GLY A 107 13.79 -2.33 -1.02
C GLY A 107 14.11 -1.67 0.32
N LEU A 108 13.33 -0.66 0.71
CA LEU A 108 13.49 0.04 1.99
C LEU A 108 13.25 -0.88 3.20
N ALA A 109 12.36 -1.85 3.10
CA ALA A 109 12.08 -2.81 4.18
C ALA A 109 13.26 -3.78 4.42
N PHE A 110 13.91 -4.25 3.34
CA PHE A 110 15.14 -5.03 3.45
C PHE A 110 16.29 -4.19 4.01
N TYR A 111 16.43 -2.95 3.55
CA TYR A 111 17.44 -2.03 4.06
C TYR A 111 17.24 -1.69 5.55
N ASP A 112 16.00 -1.38 6.00
CA ASP A 112 15.70 -1.15 7.42
C ASP A 112 16.07 -2.37 8.28
N ARG A 113 15.79 -3.59 7.81
CA ARG A 113 16.20 -4.81 8.51
C ARG A 113 17.71 -4.87 8.73
N LEU A 114 18.51 -4.62 7.69
CA LEU A 114 19.98 -4.61 7.78
C LEU A 114 20.46 -3.55 8.76
N VAL A 115 19.91 -2.34 8.69
CA VAL A 115 20.24 -1.24 9.62
C VAL A 115 19.91 -1.61 11.07
N LEU A 116 18.79 -2.28 11.31
CA LEU A 116 18.43 -2.75 12.66
C LEU A 116 19.37 -3.86 13.16
N GLN A 117 19.80 -4.78 12.29
CA GLN A 117 20.79 -5.82 12.64
C GLN A 117 22.13 -5.20 13.03
N VAL A 118 22.64 -4.25 12.24
CA VAL A 118 23.88 -3.51 12.54
C VAL A 118 23.78 -2.75 13.86
N ARG A 119 22.58 -2.31 14.25
CA ARG A 119 22.33 -1.63 15.54
C ARG A 119 22.15 -2.58 16.73
N GLY A 120 22.25 -3.90 16.53
CA GLY A 120 22.17 -4.89 17.61
C GLY A 120 20.76 -5.37 17.94
N HIS A 121 19.77 -5.14 17.08
CA HIS A 121 18.47 -5.79 17.25
C HIS A 121 18.61 -7.29 16.96
N ALA A 122 18.31 -8.14 17.96
CA ALA A 122 18.52 -9.58 17.86
C ALA A 122 17.66 -10.27 16.79
N LYS A 123 16.39 -9.84 16.63
CA LYS A 123 15.42 -10.46 15.72
C LYS A 123 14.55 -9.37 15.05
N PRO A 124 15.11 -8.55 14.14
CA PRO A 124 14.32 -7.54 13.43
C PRO A 124 13.27 -8.20 12.52
N ALA A 125 12.25 -7.44 12.11
CA ALA A 125 11.23 -7.95 11.20
C ALA A 125 11.85 -8.33 9.84
N SER A 126 11.33 -9.40 9.24
CA SER A 126 11.74 -9.80 7.90
C SER A 126 11.21 -8.80 6.88
N GLY A 127 12.03 -8.41 5.89
CA GLY A 127 11.58 -7.57 4.77
C GLY A 127 10.47 -8.23 3.94
N PHE A 128 10.34 -9.56 3.97
CA PHE A 128 9.28 -10.30 3.29
C PHE A 128 7.86 -9.90 3.71
N TRP A 129 7.66 -9.33 4.90
CA TRP A 129 6.36 -8.79 5.29
C TRP A 129 5.88 -7.64 4.39
N ALA A 130 6.79 -6.97 3.70
CA ALA A 130 6.46 -5.91 2.74
C ALA A 130 5.88 -6.44 1.42
N VAL A 131 6.01 -7.74 1.11
CA VAL A 131 5.37 -8.38 -0.06
C VAL A 131 3.85 -8.36 0.07
N LEU A 132 3.33 -8.45 1.30
CA LEU A 132 1.90 -8.32 1.53
C LEU A 132 1.47 -6.89 1.25
N MET A 133 2.07 -5.93 1.95
CA MET A 133 1.94 -4.48 1.76
C MET A 133 2.82 -3.74 2.79
N ALA A 134 3.03 -2.43 2.61
CA ALA A 134 3.68 -1.55 3.59
C ALA A 134 3.13 -1.68 5.05
N PRO A 135 1.81 -1.63 5.31
CA PRO A 135 1.25 -1.80 6.65
C PRO A 135 1.62 -3.13 7.32
N ALA A 136 1.66 -4.24 6.58
CA ALA A 136 2.01 -5.55 7.14
C ALA A 136 3.44 -5.55 7.68
N TYR A 137 4.37 -4.95 6.94
CA TYR A 137 5.74 -4.74 7.40
C TYR A 137 5.81 -3.83 8.63
N LEU A 138 5.12 -2.69 8.62
CA LEU A 138 5.13 -1.74 9.74
C LEU A 138 4.55 -2.36 11.03
N VAL A 139 3.49 -3.17 10.93
CA VAL A 139 2.93 -3.93 12.06
C VAL A 139 3.93 -4.94 12.60
N ALA A 140 4.50 -5.79 11.73
CA ALA A 140 5.49 -6.78 12.14
C ALA A 140 6.72 -6.14 12.81
N ARG A 141 7.20 -5.02 12.25
CA ARG A 141 8.28 -4.21 12.80
C ARG A 141 7.91 -3.60 14.15
N ALA A 142 6.73 -3.00 14.28
CA ALA A 142 6.26 -2.38 15.52
C ALA A 142 6.19 -3.41 16.65
N ILE A 143 5.62 -4.60 16.41
CA ILE A 143 5.53 -5.69 17.40
C ILE A 143 6.94 -6.13 17.85
N ARG A 144 7.86 -6.37 16.91
CA ARG A 144 9.21 -6.87 17.26
C ARG A 144 10.06 -5.82 17.98
N THR A 145 9.99 -4.55 17.55
CA THR A 145 10.72 -3.45 18.19
C THR A 145 10.15 -3.08 19.55
N TYR A 146 8.83 -3.13 19.72
CA TYR A 146 8.16 -2.89 20.99
C TYR A 146 8.57 -3.93 22.05
N ARG A 147 8.63 -5.22 21.69
CA ARG A 147 9.09 -6.29 22.59
C ARG A 147 10.52 -6.10 23.09
N GLN A 148 11.37 -5.38 22.36
CA GLN A 148 12.78 -5.17 22.72
C GLN A 148 13.06 -3.84 23.42
N THR A 149 12.33 -2.79 23.03
CA THR A 149 12.65 -1.40 23.45
C THR A 149 11.50 -0.67 24.13
N GLY A 150 10.30 -1.28 24.18
CA GLY A 150 9.07 -0.62 24.63
C GLY A 150 8.57 0.46 23.67
N LYS A 151 9.21 0.64 22.50
CA LYS A 151 8.90 1.66 21.49
C LYS A 151 8.86 1.02 20.11
N GLY A 152 8.08 1.59 19.19
CA GLY A 152 8.03 1.07 17.82
C GLY A 152 6.80 1.45 16.99
N PHE A 153 5.72 1.89 17.64
CA PHE A 153 4.44 2.15 16.97
C PHE A 153 4.32 3.51 16.26
N ALA A 154 5.22 4.46 16.52
CA ALA A 154 5.11 5.81 15.93
C ALA A 154 5.03 5.82 14.39
N PRO A 155 5.86 5.06 13.65
CA PRO A 155 5.76 4.99 12.19
C PRO A 155 4.42 4.38 11.71
N LEU A 156 3.91 3.36 12.41
CA LEU A 156 2.61 2.76 12.07
C LEU A 156 1.46 3.76 12.29
N GLY A 157 1.46 4.49 13.41
CA GLY A 157 0.47 5.52 13.69
C GLY A 157 0.48 6.64 12.66
N LEU A 158 1.66 7.11 12.27
CA LEU A 158 1.78 8.13 11.22
C LEU A 158 1.36 7.58 9.84
N PHE A 159 1.65 6.31 9.52
CA PHE A 159 1.19 5.69 8.28
C PHE A 159 -0.34 5.61 8.24
N ALA A 160 -0.97 5.21 9.34
CA ALA A 160 -2.44 5.18 9.44
C ALA A 160 -3.04 6.58 9.26
N LEU A 161 -2.45 7.59 9.91
CA LEU A 161 -2.87 8.98 9.74
C LEU A 161 -2.70 9.45 8.29
N ALA A 162 -1.56 9.15 7.65
CA ALA A 162 -1.33 9.44 6.25
C ALA A 162 -2.37 8.76 5.35
N GLY A 163 -2.71 7.49 5.61
CA GLY A 163 -3.76 6.77 4.90
C GLY A 163 -5.14 7.45 5.02
N VAL A 164 -5.53 7.86 6.23
CA VAL A 164 -6.76 8.62 6.46
C VAL A 164 -6.75 9.96 5.72
N SER A 165 -5.63 10.69 5.77
CA SER A 165 -5.46 11.95 5.04
C SER A 165 -5.56 11.78 3.53
N VAL A 166 -5.02 10.68 2.98
CA VAL A 166 -5.17 10.35 1.55
C VAL A 166 -6.63 10.08 1.20
N LEU A 167 -7.34 9.28 2.00
CA LEU A 167 -8.76 9.00 1.78
C LEU A 167 -9.60 10.29 1.84
N ALA A 168 -9.33 11.15 2.81
CA ALA A 168 -9.97 12.46 2.91
C ALA A 168 -9.64 13.35 1.69
N GLY A 169 -8.38 13.34 1.23
CA GLY A 169 -7.96 14.08 0.04
C GLY A 169 -8.66 13.62 -1.23
N ILE A 170 -8.83 12.31 -1.42
CA ILE A 170 -9.58 11.75 -2.56
C ILE A 170 -11.04 12.24 -2.56
N LEU A 171 -11.67 12.33 -1.38
CA LEU A 171 -13.03 12.84 -1.25
C LEU A 171 -13.13 14.34 -1.58
N VAL A 172 -12.11 15.12 -1.22
CA VAL A 172 -12.08 16.58 -1.44
C VAL A 172 -11.69 16.96 -2.88
N VAL A 173 -11.01 16.08 -3.61
CA VAL A 173 -10.56 16.28 -5.00
C VAL A 173 -11.27 15.29 -5.93
N PRO A 174 -12.50 15.58 -6.37
CA PRO A 174 -13.28 14.65 -7.17
C PRO A 174 -12.65 14.34 -8.54
N GLY A 175 -11.75 15.20 -9.04
CA GLY A 175 -11.00 14.95 -10.28
C GLY A 175 -10.26 13.60 -10.28
N ILE A 176 -9.80 13.13 -9.11
CA ILE A 176 -9.15 11.81 -8.99
C ILE A 176 -10.18 10.69 -9.18
N LEU A 177 -11.37 10.82 -8.60
CA LEU A 177 -12.46 9.85 -8.77
C LEU A 177 -12.96 9.81 -10.22
N LEU A 178 -13.11 10.98 -10.85
CA LEU A 178 -13.47 11.13 -12.27
C LEU A 178 -12.48 10.41 -13.19
N ALA A 179 -11.18 10.47 -12.88
CA ALA A 179 -10.14 9.83 -13.67
C ALA A 179 -10.16 8.30 -13.57
N VAL A 180 -10.50 7.76 -12.40
CA VAL A 180 -10.48 6.30 -12.16
C VAL A 180 -11.76 5.64 -12.64
N LEU A 181 -12.91 6.32 -12.54
CA LEU A 181 -14.23 5.76 -12.84
C LEU A 181 -15.01 6.63 -13.83
N PRO A 182 -14.53 6.84 -15.07
CA PRO A 182 -15.16 7.75 -16.02
C PRO A 182 -16.61 7.36 -16.39
N GLY A 183 -16.90 6.06 -16.47
CA GLY A 183 -18.21 5.53 -16.85
C GLY A 183 -19.34 5.95 -15.90
N PRO A 184 -19.25 5.66 -14.59
CA PRO A 184 -20.24 6.10 -13.61
C PRO A 184 -20.54 7.61 -13.64
N PHE A 185 -19.52 8.45 -13.86
CA PHE A 185 -19.70 9.89 -13.96
C PHE A 185 -20.35 10.32 -15.27
N ALA A 186 -20.04 9.68 -16.39
CA ALA A 186 -20.75 9.91 -17.65
C ALA A 186 -22.23 9.54 -17.54
N SER A 187 -22.56 8.43 -16.87
CA SER A 187 -23.95 8.05 -16.61
C SER A 187 -24.65 9.02 -15.65
N GLU A 188 -23.95 9.50 -14.61
CA GLU A 188 -24.50 10.48 -13.68
C GLU A 188 -24.77 11.82 -14.37
N ALA A 189 -23.87 12.27 -15.23
CA ALA A 189 -24.07 13.45 -16.07
C ALA A 189 -25.32 13.29 -16.94
N ALA A 190 -25.46 12.16 -17.63
CA ALA A 190 -26.65 11.87 -18.43
C ALA A 190 -27.94 11.84 -17.58
N HIS A 191 -27.91 11.24 -16.38
CA HIS A 191 -29.05 11.21 -15.47
C HIS A 191 -29.45 12.60 -14.97
N SER A 192 -28.48 13.43 -14.57
CA SER A 192 -28.73 14.79 -14.08
C SER A 192 -29.33 15.70 -15.18
N VAL A 193 -28.81 15.61 -16.42
CA VAL A 193 -29.36 16.38 -17.54
C VAL A 193 -30.73 15.87 -17.95
N ARG A 194 -30.95 14.55 -17.98
CA ARG A 194 -32.28 13.99 -18.24
C ARG A 194 -33.30 14.45 -17.20
N ALA A 195 -32.94 14.44 -15.91
CA ALA A 195 -33.81 14.94 -14.85
C ALA A 195 -34.17 16.41 -15.06
N THR A 196 -33.21 17.22 -15.47
CA THR A 196 -33.43 18.64 -15.80
C THR A 196 -34.34 18.78 -17.03
N ALA A 197 -34.11 18.00 -18.09
CA ALA A 197 -34.94 18.01 -19.30
C ALA A 197 -36.40 17.63 -19.00
N MET A 198 -36.62 16.59 -18.19
CA MET A 198 -37.96 16.18 -17.75
C MET A 198 -38.70 17.28 -16.99
N SER A 199 -37.99 18.04 -16.15
CA SER A 199 -38.59 19.20 -15.44
C SER A 199 -39.00 20.34 -16.38
N LEU A 200 -38.39 20.41 -17.57
CA LEU A 200 -38.74 21.34 -18.65
C LEU A 200 -39.76 20.75 -19.64
N GLY A 201 -40.27 19.53 -19.41
CA GLY A 201 -41.25 18.87 -20.27
C GLY A 201 -40.65 18.06 -21.43
N GLY A 202 -39.33 17.87 -21.48
CA GLY A 202 -38.67 17.07 -22.52
C GLY A 202 -38.38 15.63 -22.08
N ASP A 203 -38.70 14.65 -22.93
CA ASP A 203 -38.22 13.27 -22.79
C ASP A 203 -37.07 13.03 -23.78
N ILE A 204 -35.86 12.76 -23.26
CA ILE A 204 -34.65 12.56 -24.06
C ILE A 204 -33.89 11.32 -23.62
N THR A 205 -33.20 10.71 -24.58
CA THR A 205 -32.14 9.74 -24.31
C THR A 205 -30.79 10.42 -24.55
N LEU A 206 -29.84 10.24 -23.63
CA LEU A 206 -28.54 10.91 -23.66
C LEU A 206 -27.42 9.89 -23.75
N GLN A 207 -26.47 10.15 -24.65
CA GLN A 207 -25.22 9.45 -24.72
C GLN A 207 -24.08 10.45 -24.53
N CYS A 208 -23.43 10.34 -23.37
CA CYS A 208 -22.34 11.22 -22.96
C CYS A 208 -20.98 10.53 -23.16
N PRO A 209 -19.98 11.22 -23.73
CA PRO A 209 -18.61 10.73 -23.74
C PRO A 209 -18.00 10.80 -22.33
N THR A 210 -16.74 10.37 -22.19
CA THR A 210 -15.98 10.53 -20.95
C THR A 210 -15.91 12.02 -20.56
N PRO A 211 -16.38 12.40 -19.36
CA PRO A 211 -16.36 13.78 -18.94
C PRO A 211 -14.93 14.28 -18.68
N PRO A 212 -14.71 15.60 -18.78
CA PRO A 212 -13.43 16.20 -18.46
C PRO A 212 -13.11 16.07 -16.96
N LEU A 213 -11.81 16.07 -16.64
CA LEU A 213 -11.32 15.92 -15.27
C LEU A 213 -11.19 17.26 -14.53
N ILE A 214 -11.17 18.36 -15.28
CA ILE A 214 -10.92 19.69 -14.76
C ILE A 214 -12.26 20.42 -14.56
N ILE A 215 -12.46 20.96 -13.36
CA ILE A 215 -13.64 21.77 -13.05
C ILE A 215 -13.65 23.03 -13.94
N GLY A 216 -14.79 23.32 -14.54
CA GLY A 216 -14.98 24.44 -15.47
C GLY A 216 -14.85 24.05 -16.94
N GLU A 217 -14.34 22.85 -17.26
CA GLU A 217 -14.38 22.34 -18.63
C GLU A 217 -15.78 21.85 -19.02
N SER A 218 -16.09 22.02 -20.31
CA SER A 218 -17.34 21.57 -20.92
C SER A 218 -17.11 20.40 -21.86
N PHE A 219 -18.12 19.54 -21.99
CA PHE A 219 -18.17 18.48 -22.98
C PHE A 219 -19.58 18.37 -23.55
N THR A 220 -19.69 17.75 -24.72
CA THR A 220 -20.97 17.64 -25.43
C THR A 220 -21.52 16.22 -25.33
N CYS A 221 -22.78 16.09 -24.95
CA CYS A 221 -23.53 14.84 -25.05
C CYS A 221 -24.44 14.87 -26.27
N VAL A 222 -24.69 13.70 -26.84
CA VAL A 222 -25.66 13.52 -27.92
C VAL A 222 -27.01 13.18 -27.29
N ALA A 223 -28.00 14.03 -27.50
CA ALA A 223 -29.38 13.80 -27.11
C ALA A 223 -30.17 13.25 -28.30
N THR A 224 -30.97 12.21 -28.10
CA THR A 224 -31.88 11.66 -29.11
C THR A 224 -33.32 11.82 -28.64
N LYS A 225 -34.13 12.51 -29.46
CA LYS A 225 -35.57 12.73 -29.29
C LYS A 225 -36.36 11.43 -29.49
N PRO A 226 -37.60 11.35 -28.99
CA PRO A 226 -38.51 10.25 -29.33
C PRO A 226 -38.78 10.16 -30.84
N SER A 227 -38.68 11.29 -31.57
CA SER A 227 -38.76 11.35 -33.03
C SER A 227 -37.56 10.74 -33.76
N GLY A 228 -36.49 10.38 -33.03
CA GLY A 228 -35.23 9.88 -33.60
C GLY A 228 -34.26 10.97 -34.03
N ALA A 229 -34.65 12.25 -33.99
CA ALA A 229 -33.75 13.36 -34.26
C ALA A 229 -32.69 13.50 -33.15
N THR A 230 -31.46 13.82 -33.52
CA THR A 230 -30.34 13.99 -32.60
C THR A 230 -29.92 15.46 -32.51
N ASP A 231 -29.59 15.91 -31.31
CA ASP A 231 -29.06 17.25 -31.02
C ASP A 231 -27.87 17.14 -30.05
N SER A 232 -26.98 18.12 -30.05
CA SER A 232 -25.84 18.18 -29.11
C SER A 232 -26.14 19.12 -27.94
N ILE A 233 -25.94 18.64 -26.72
CA ILE A 233 -26.11 19.42 -25.48
C ILE A 233 -24.74 19.63 -24.84
N SER A 234 -24.38 20.87 -24.56
CA SER A 234 -23.12 21.23 -23.90
C SER A 234 -23.31 21.25 -22.38
N ILE A 235 -22.47 20.49 -21.67
CA ILE A 235 -22.51 20.33 -20.22
C ILE A 235 -21.17 20.75 -19.64
N SER A 236 -21.16 21.55 -18.57
CA SER A 236 -19.97 21.85 -17.78
C SER A 236 -19.98 21.15 -16.43
N LEU A 237 -18.78 20.82 -15.97
CA LEU A 237 -18.53 20.40 -14.60
C LEU A 237 -18.37 21.63 -13.70
N GLU A 238 -19.34 21.94 -12.85
CA GLU A 238 -19.31 23.10 -11.96
C GLU A 238 -19.24 22.67 -10.49
N ARG A 239 -18.60 23.51 -9.66
CA ARG A 239 -18.61 23.33 -8.20
C ARG A 239 -19.66 24.22 -7.58
N GLN A 240 -20.68 23.63 -6.96
CA GLN A 240 -21.76 24.33 -6.28
C GLN A 240 -21.84 23.88 -4.83
N ASN A 241 -21.73 24.83 -3.89
CA ASN A 241 -21.81 24.58 -2.44
C ASN A 241 -20.82 23.51 -1.93
N GLY A 242 -19.62 23.45 -2.51
CA GLY A 242 -18.59 22.47 -2.15
C GLY A 242 -18.74 21.11 -2.82
N TRP A 243 -19.89 20.85 -3.46
CA TRP A 243 -20.17 19.64 -4.24
C TRP A 243 -19.97 19.86 -5.74
N ILE A 244 -19.86 18.77 -6.46
CA ILE A 244 -19.85 18.79 -7.93
C ILE A 244 -21.28 18.66 -8.44
N SER A 245 -21.63 19.50 -9.40
CA SER A 245 -22.85 19.40 -10.19
C SER A 245 -22.50 19.47 -11.67
N TRP A 246 -23.23 18.70 -12.48
CA TRP A 246 -23.26 18.89 -13.92
C TRP A 246 -24.26 20.00 -14.23
N ARG A 247 -23.88 20.93 -15.11
CA ARG A 247 -24.75 22.01 -15.52
C ARG A 247 -24.82 22.09 -17.04
N VAL A 248 -26.04 22.17 -17.56
CA VAL A 248 -26.22 22.43 -18.99
C VAL A 248 -25.88 23.88 -19.26
N GLN A 249 -24.88 24.11 -20.12
CA GLN A 249 -24.52 25.45 -20.57
C GLN A 249 -25.35 25.86 -21.78
N ASP A 250 -25.58 24.91 -22.69
CA ASP A 250 -26.32 25.12 -23.92
C ASP A 250 -27.12 23.86 -24.26
N TRP A 251 -28.43 24.04 -24.43
CA TRP A 251 -29.34 22.99 -24.90
C TRP A 251 -29.22 22.77 -26.42
N GLY A 252 -28.45 23.61 -27.11
CA GLY A 252 -28.31 23.59 -28.57
C GLY A 252 -29.53 24.21 -29.25
N SER A 253 -29.82 23.76 -30.47
CA SER A 253 -31.06 24.09 -31.20
C SER A 253 -32.33 23.54 -30.55
N TRP A 254 -32.21 22.90 -29.39
CA TRP A 254 -33.30 22.51 -28.51
C TRP A 254 -33.94 23.75 -27.87
N ILE A 255 -34.61 24.55 -28.68
CA ILE A 255 -35.56 25.54 -28.18
C ILE A 255 -36.84 24.75 -27.93
N LEU A 256 -37.35 24.85 -26.70
CA LEU A 256 -38.58 24.22 -26.16
C LEU A 256 -39.81 24.55 -27.02
N ALA A 257 -39.91 23.95 -28.21
CA ALA A 257 -41.05 24.02 -29.10
C ALA A 257 -41.50 22.58 -29.36
N ASP A 258 -42.45 22.13 -28.54
CA ASP A 258 -43.87 22.13 -28.92
C ASP A 258 -44.74 22.51 -27.70
#